data_AF-A0A3B8PVB2-F1
#
_entry.id   AF-A0A3B8PVB2-F1
#
_cell.length_a   1.000
_cell.length_b   1.000
_cell.length_c   1.000
_cell.angle_alpha   90.00
_cell.angle_beta   90.00
_cell.angle_gamma   90.00
#
_symmetry.space_group_name_H-M   'P 1'
#
loop_
_entity.id
_entity.type
_entity.pdbx_description
1 polymer ?
#
loop_
_entity_poly.entity_id
_entity_poly.type
_entity_poly.pdbx_seq_one_letter_code
_entity_poly.pdbx_strand_id
1 'polypeptide(L)'
;MKTDLRLTDSNAASDSAGRTWGLDGNLFWWLVGGVSAGLTLFFVVLVGCKAGLMTAFGVAVVPVLFCLAYIFGLRQGKPPGYDRDCLEFWLSGTGFSPETCPPGPSSHLRHPLAED
;
A
#
# COMPACT_ATOMS: atom_id res chain seq x y z
N MET A 1 -10.65 -9.45 48.01
CA MET A 1 -10.67 -8.34 47.05
C MET A 1 -11.27 -8.87 45.75
N LYS A 2 -12.38 -8.30 45.27
CA LYS A 2 -12.93 -8.64 43.95
C LYS A 2 -12.13 -7.86 42.93
N THR A 3 -11.46 -8.57 42.02
CA THR A 3 -10.75 -7.97 40.90
C THR A 3 -11.80 -7.54 39.88
N ASP A 4 -12.23 -6.28 39.91
CA ASP A 4 -13.15 -5.76 38.90
C ASP A 4 -12.46 -5.79 37.53
N LEU A 5 -13.00 -6.59 36.61
CA LEU A 5 -12.49 -6.72 35.25
C LEU A 5 -12.85 -5.46 34.47
N ARG A 6 -11.85 -4.63 34.13
CA ARG A 6 -12.06 -3.49 33.24
C ARG A 6 -12.26 -4.00 31.81
N LEU A 7 -13.50 -4.01 31.36
CA LEU A 7 -13.86 -4.35 30.00
C LEU A 7 -13.78 -3.07 29.16
N THR A 8 -12.80 -2.99 28.28
CA THR A 8 -12.68 -1.95 27.26
C THR A 8 -13.06 -2.54 25.92
N ASP A 9 -14.07 -1.96 25.27
CA ASP A 9 -14.42 -2.31 23.91
C ASP A 9 -13.21 -2.13 22.99
N SER A 10 -12.94 -3.14 22.17
CA SER A 10 -11.85 -3.08 21.20
C SER A 10 -12.35 -2.35 19.96
N ASN A 11 -11.62 -1.31 19.54
CA ASN A 11 -11.85 -0.63 18.27
C ASN A 11 -11.60 -1.53 17.04
N ALA A 12 -11.14 -2.77 17.23
CA ALA A 12 -10.79 -3.70 16.15
C ALA A 12 -11.91 -3.93 15.12
N ALA A 13 -13.17 -3.92 15.53
CA ALA A 13 -14.30 -4.07 14.61
C ALA A 13 -14.50 -2.82 13.73
N SER A 14 -14.30 -1.62 14.29
CA SER A 14 -14.46 -0.35 13.56
C SER A 14 -13.23 0.00 12.71
N ASP A 15 -12.04 -0.47 13.10
CA ASP A 15 -10.79 -0.24 12.37
C ASP A 15 -10.55 -1.26 11.23
N SER A 16 -11.40 -2.28 11.08
CA SER A 16 -11.26 -3.23 9.98
C SER A 16 -11.98 -2.73 8.72
N ALA A 17 -11.25 -2.51 7.62
CA ALA A 17 -11.81 -2.05 6.34
C ALA A 17 -12.67 -3.10 5.60
N GLY A 18 -12.93 -4.27 6.21
CA GLY A 18 -13.52 -5.43 5.55
C GLY A 18 -12.57 -6.07 4.53
N ARG A 19 -12.82 -7.34 4.18
CA ARG A 19 -12.02 -8.08 3.21
C ARG A 19 -12.93 -8.81 2.23
N THR A 20 -12.73 -8.57 0.94
CA THR A 20 -13.49 -9.24 -0.13
C THR A 20 -12.53 -10.13 -0.91
N TRP A 21 -12.74 -11.45 -0.87
CA TRP A 21 -11.93 -12.44 -1.59
C TRP A 21 -10.41 -12.30 -1.36
N GLY A 22 -10.01 -11.95 -0.14
CA GLY A 22 -8.61 -11.79 0.23
C GLY A 22 -8.03 -10.40 -0.08
N LEU A 23 -8.79 -9.50 -0.71
CA LEU A 23 -8.43 -8.11 -0.94
C LEU A 23 -9.00 -7.20 0.14
N ASP A 24 -8.19 -6.27 0.62
CA ASP A 24 -8.55 -5.37 1.72
C ASP A 24 -9.45 -4.22 1.22
N GLY A 25 -10.64 -4.07 1.81
CA GLY A 25 -11.57 -2.97 1.57
C GLY A 25 -11.79 -2.61 0.10
N ASN A 26 -11.35 -1.40 -0.28
CA ASN A 26 -11.56 -0.80 -1.60
C ASN A 26 -10.66 -1.38 -2.72
N LEU A 27 -9.73 -2.29 -2.40
CA LEU A 27 -8.79 -2.85 -3.39
C LEU A 27 -9.46 -3.69 -4.47
N PHE A 28 -10.64 -4.24 -4.15
CA PHE A 28 -11.49 -4.91 -5.12
C PHE A 28 -11.84 -4.00 -6.32
N TRP A 29 -12.15 -2.73 -6.08
CA TRP A 29 -12.52 -1.80 -7.15
C TRP A 29 -11.34 -1.44 -8.06
N TRP A 30 -10.12 -1.43 -7.51
CA TRP A 30 -8.91 -1.31 -8.32
C TRP A 30 -8.75 -2.50 -9.25
N LEU A 31 -8.98 -3.72 -8.78
CA LEU A 31 -8.91 -4.93 -9.62
C LEU A 31 -9.97 -4.89 -10.74
N VAL A 32 -11.22 -4.57 -10.39
CA VAL A 32 -12.31 -4.44 -11.37
C VAL A 32 -11.97 -3.36 -12.41
N GLY A 33 -11.46 -2.21 -11.97
CA GLY A 33 -10.99 -1.13 -12.85
C GLY A 33 -9.86 -1.57 -13.78
N GLY A 34 -8.86 -2.29 -13.27
CA GLY A 34 -7.73 -2.79 -14.06
C GLY A 34 -8.15 -3.80 -15.13
N VAL A 35 -9.01 -4.76 -14.76
CA VAL A 35 -9.52 -5.78 -15.70
C VAL A 35 -10.41 -5.14 -16.76
N SER A 36 -11.31 -4.24 -16.38
CA SER A 36 -12.18 -3.53 -17.33
C SER A 36 -11.39 -2.62 -18.28
N ALA A 37 -10.34 -1.94 -17.80
CA ALA A 37 -9.42 -1.19 -18.65
C ALA A 37 -8.68 -2.09 -19.65
N GLY A 38 -8.16 -3.24 -19.21
CA GLY A 38 -7.52 -4.23 -20.09
C GLY A 38 -8.47 -4.76 -21.15
N LEU A 39 -9.70 -5.10 -20.77
CA LEU A 39 -10.73 -5.56 -21.72
C LEU A 39 -11.09 -4.49 -22.74
N THR A 40 -11.24 -3.24 -22.31
CA THR A 40 -11.51 -2.11 -23.21
C THR A 40 -10.36 -1.92 -24.20
N LEU A 41 -9.12 -1.92 -23.70
CA LEU A 41 -7.92 -1.78 -24.54
C LEU A 41 -7.81 -2.94 -25.54
N PHE A 42 -8.13 -4.17 -25.14
CA PHE A 42 -8.16 -5.33 -26.02
C PHE A 42 -9.06 -5.10 -27.23
N PHE A 43 -10.31 -4.66 -27.02
CA PHE A 43 -11.25 -4.42 -28.12
C PHE A 43 -10.85 -3.21 -28.97
N VAL A 44 -10.32 -2.14 -28.36
CA VAL A 44 -9.82 -0.98 -29.12
C VAL A 44 -8.69 -1.42 -30.07
N VAL A 45 -7.73 -2.22 -29.60
CA VAL A 45 -6.61 -2.67 -30.43
C VAL A 45 -7.06 -3.72 -31.46
N LEU A 46 -7.90 -4.69 -31.06
CA LEU A 46 -8.35 -5.76 -31.94
C LEU A 46 -9.29 -5.23 -33.04
N VAL A 47 -10.29 -4.46 -32.66
CA VAL A 47 -11.36 -4.01 -33.57
C VAL A 47 -11.04 -2.65 -34.17
N GLY A 48 -10.67 -1.67 -33.33
CA GLY A 48 -10.38 -0.31 -33.75
C GLY A 48 -9.11 -0.22 -34.60
N CYS A 49 -8.02 -0.82 -34.14
CA CYS A 49 -6.75 -0.84 -34.87
C CYS A 49 -6.62 -2.00 -35.86
N LYS A 50 -7.61 -2.91 -35.92
CA LYS A 50 -7.60 -4.12 -36.76
C LYS A 50 -6.33 -4.97 -36.58
N ALA A 51 -5.78 -4.98 -35.38
CA ALA A 51 -4.56 -5.73 -35.08
C ALA A 51 -4.83 -7.24 -34.98
N GLY A 52 -3.76 -8.03 -34.97
CA GLY A 52 -3.87 -9.47 -34.72
C GLY A 52 -4.32 -9.79 -33.28
N LEU A 53 -4.90 -10.97 -33.07
CA LEU A 53 -5.37 -11.40 -31.75
C LEU A 53 -4.24 -11.41 -30.72
N MET A 54 -3.05 -11.91 -31.10
CA MET A 54 -1.89 -11.98 -30.20
C MET A 54 -1.35 -10.61 -29.81
N THR A 55 -1.33 -9.66 -30.74
CA THR A 55 -0.86 -8.30 -30.44
C THR A 55 -1.86 -7.57 -29.57
N ALA A 56 -3.16 -7.69 -29.85
CA ALA A 56 -4.21 -7.12 -29.01
C ALA A 56 -4.16 -7.69 -27.58
N PHE A 57 -4.00 -9.01 -27.44
CA PHE A 57 -3.87 -9.67 -26.14
C PHE A 57 -2.63 -9.20 -25.39
N GLY A 58 -1.46 -9.19 -26.06
CA GLY A 58 -0.21 -8.74 -25.46
C GLY A 58 -0.29 -7.32 -24.92
N VAL A 59 -0.91 -6.40 -25.67
CA VAL A 59 -1.11 -5.00 -25.23
C VAL A 59 -2.13 -4.90 -24.09
N ALA A 60 -3.23 -5.65 -24.16
CA ALA A 60 -4.29 -5.62 -23.15
C ALA A 60 -3.87 -6.14 -21.77
N VAL A 61 -2.91 -7.07 -21.73
CA VAL A 61 -2.39 -7.64 -20.48
C VAL A 61 -1.54 -6.64 -19.71
N VAL A 62 -0.89 -5.68 -20.37
CA VAL A 62 -0.02 -4.67 -19.75
C VAL A 62 -0.71 -3.90 -18.62
N PRO A 63 -1.88 -3.24 -18.83
CA PRO A 63 -2.55 -2.51 -17.75
C PRO A 63 -3.04 -3.43 -16.63
N VAL A 64 -3.41 -4.68 -16.93
CA VAL A 64 -3.86 -5.65 -15.92
C VAL A 64 -2.68 -6.04 -15.02
N LEU A 65 -1.53 -6.41 -15.60
CA LEU A 65 -0.33 -6.73 -14.84
C LEU A 65 0.16 -5.55 -14.02
N PHE A 66 0.11 -4.34 -14.58
CA PHE A 66 0.48 -3.12 -13.85
C PHE A 66 -0.44 -2.91 -12.64
N CYS A 67 -1.75 -3.10 -12.81
CA CYS A 67 -2.72 -3.01 -11.72
C CYS A 67 -2.45 -4.07 -10.63
N LEU A 68 -2.19 -5.32 -11.01
CA LEU A 68 -1.86 -6.39 -10.06
C LEU A 68 -0.56 -6.09 -9.32
N ALA A 69 0.48 -5.65 -10.03
CA ALA A 69 1.75 -5.27 -9.43
C ALA A 69 1.58 -4.12 -8.42
N TYR A 70 0.72 -3.14 -8.72
CA TYR A 70 0.38 -2.06 -7.81
C TYR A 70 -0.37 -2.56 -6.56
N ILE A 71 -1.38 -3.40 -6.76
CA ILE A 71 -2.20 -3.98 -5.68
C ILE A 71 -1.33 -4.81 -4.73
N PHE A 72 -0.66 -5.84 -5.23
CA PHE A 72 0.12 -6.75 -4.40
C PHE A 72 1.45 -6.14 -3.93
N GLY A 73 2.03 -5.27 -4.75
CA GLY A 73 3.33 -4.66 -4.47
C GLY A 73 3.26 -3.47 -3.53
N LEU A 74 2.20 -2.65 -3.54
CA LEU A 74 2.17 -1.39 -2.79
C LEU A 74 0.94 -1.20 -1.90
N ARG A 75 -0.16 -1.95 -2.08
CA ARG A 75 -1.42 -1.68 -1.37
C ARG A 75 -1.87 -2.79 -0.43
N GLN A 76 -1.75 -4.06 -0.81
CA GLN A 76 -2.32 -5.16 -0.05
C GLN A 76 -1.52 -5.44 1.22
N GLY A 77 -2.20 -5.47 2.37
CA GLY A 77 -1.55 -5.66 3.67
C GLY A 77 -0.55 -4.57 4.05
N LYS A 78 -0.53 -3.44 3.33
CA LYS A 78 0.36 -2.32 3.58
C LYS A 78 -0.38 -1.20 4.31
N PRO A 79 0.32 -0.43 5.18
CA PRO A 79 -0.31 0.69 5.87
C PRO A 79 -0.81 1.75 4.89
N PRO A 80 -1.84 2.54 5.26
CA PRO A 80 -2.36 3.61 4.41
C PRO A 80 -1.25 4.63 4.12
N GLY A 81 -1.06 4.97 2.85
CA GLY A 81 -0.05 5.94 2.40
C GLY A 81 1.29 5.32 1.97
N TYR A 82 1.51 4.03 2.21
CA TYR A 82 2.76 3.35 1.83
C TYR A 82 3.15 3.55 0.35
N ASP A 83 2.17 3.58 -0.55
CA ASP A 83 2.41 3.82 -1.97
C ASP A 83 2.99 5.20 -2.24
N ARG A 84 2.53 6.23 -1.53
CA ARG A 84 3.07 7.60 -1.61
C ARG A 84 4.44 7.69 -0.98
N ASP A 85 4.64 7.07 0.18
CA ASP A 85 5.91 7.08 0.88
C ASP A 85 7.01 6.43 0.03
N CYS A 86 6.72 5.32 -0.66
CA CYS A 86 7.65 4.71 -1.61
C CYS A 86 7.97 5.61 -2.80
N LEU A 87 6.97 6.32 -3.34
CA LEU A 87 7.20 7.25 -4.45
C LEU A 87 8.02 8.46 -4.02
N GLU A 88 7.74 9.02 -2.85
CA GLU A 88 8.51 10.11 -2.26
C GLU A 88 9.95 9.69 -2.02
N PHE A 89 10.16 8.51 -1.42
CA PHE A 89 11.49 7.95 -1.23
C PHE A 89 12.25 7.77 -2.55
N TRP A 90 11.56 7.31 -3.62
CA TRP A 90 12.20 7.07 -4.91
C TRP A 90 12.49 8.37 -5.68
N LEU A 91 11.62 9.38 -5.58
CA LEU A 91 11.76 10.66 -6.29
C LEU A 91 12.63 11.68 -5.56
N SER A 92 12.56 11.72 -4.22
CA SER A 92 13.21 12.72 -3.37
C SER A 92 14.36 12.16 -2.53
N GLY A 93 14.53 10.82 -2.50
CA GLY A 93 15.56 10.14 -1.73
C GLY A 93 15.19 9.94 -0.27
N THR A 94 16.18 9.57 0.56
CA THR A 94 16.05 9.62 2.02
C THR A 94 15.81 11.07 2.42
N GLY A 95 14.61 11.38 2.93
CA GLY A 95 14.30 12.70 3.48
C GLY A 95 15.16 13.05 4.70
N PHE A 96 14.60 13.85 5.62
CA PHE A 96 15.27 14.15 6.88
C PHE A 96 15.34 12.91 7.79
N SER A 97 16.40 12.12 7.67
CA SER A 97 16.83 11.25 8.75
C SER A 97 17.49 12.10 9.84
N PRO A 98 17.28 11.80 11.14
CA PRO A 98 18.05 12.43 12.19
C PRO A 98 19.54 12.24 11.86
N GLU A 99 20.29 13.34 11.87
CA GLU A 99 21.75 13.33 11.79
C GLU A 99 22.25 12.24 12.74
N THR A 100 23.00 11.26 12.23
CA THR A 100 23.69 10.31 13.09
C THR A 100 24.63 11.13 13.95
N CYS A 101 24.21 11.43 15.18
CA CYS A 101 25.02 12.20 16.10
C CYS A 101 26.39 11.52 16.16
N PRO A 102 27.49 12.19 15.76
CA PRO A 102 28.81 11.61 15.90
C PRO A 102 28.99 11.23 17.38
N PRO A 103 29.76 10.17 17.70
CA PRO A 103 30.04 9.77 19.07
C PRO A 103 30.95 10.84 19.71
N GLY A 104 30.37 12.00 20.02
CA GLY A 104 30.93 13.00 20.91
C GLY A 104 30.74 12.55 22.36
N PRO A 105 31.49 13.12 23.32
CA PRO A 105 31.57 12.65 24.70
C PRO A 105 30.35 13.06 25.53
N SER A 106 29.14 12.74 25.07
CA SER A 106 27.88 13.02 25.76
C SER A 106 27.03 11.75 25.86
N SER A 107 27.61 10.74 26.51
CA SER A 107 26.92 9.51 26.96
C SER A 107 25.94 9.75 28.11
N HIS A 108 25.38 10.95 28.24
CA HIS A 108 24.48 11.31 29.35
C HIS A 108 23.28 12.13 28.85
N LEU A 109 22.47 11.53 27.97
CA LEU A 109 21.04 11.86 27.94
C LEU A 109 20.40 11.22 29.17
N ARG A 110 20.55 11.88 30.34
CA ARG A 110 19.81 11.50 31.55
C ARG A 110 18.34 11.81 31.28
N HIS A 111 17.50 10.77 31.32
CA HIS A 111 16.06 10.93 31.19
C HIS A 111 15.55 11.90 32.28
N PRO A 112 14.71 12.90 31.96
CA PRO A 112 14.30 13.94 32.93
C PRO A 112 13.44 13.46 34.10
N LEU A 113 13.15 12.16 34.18
CA LEU A 113 12.49 11.49 35.31
C LEU A 113 13.41 10.51 36.07
N ALA A 114 14.71 10.51 35.76
CA ALA A 114 15.68 9.79 36.57
C ALA A 114 16.12 10.70 37.73
N GLU A 115 15.26 10.82 38.74
CA GLU A 115 15.64 11.25 40.08
C GLU A 115 16.00 10.03 40.94
N ASP A 116 16.92 10.25 41.88
CA ASP A 116 17.73 9.26 42.60
C ASP A 116 16.99 8.52 43.73
#